data_AF-A0A376TGY6-F1
#
_entry.id   AF-A0A376TGY6-F1
#
_cell.length_a   1.000
_cell.length_b   1.000
_cell.length_c   1.000
_cell.angle_alpha   90.00
_cell.angle_beta   90.00
_cell.angle_gamma   90.00
#
_symmetry.space_group_name_H-M   'P 1'
#
loop_
_entity.id
_entity.type
_entity.pdbx_description
1 polymer ?
#
loop_
_entity_poly.entity_id
_entity_poly.type
_entity_poly.pdbx_seq_one_letter_code
_entity_poly.pdbx_strand_id
1 'polypeptide(L)'
;MDVLITDEAKIAMASEEDAGDSDNRNGQALLDLQSNSKTVGGAKSFNDAYASLVSDIGNKTATLKTSSTTQGNVVTQLSNQQQSISGVNLDEEYGNLQRFQQYYLANAQVLQTANAIFDALINIR
;
A
#
# COMPACT_ATOMS: atom_id res chain seq x y z
N MET A 1 21.17 21.29 13.61
CA MET A 1 21.90 20.45 14.58
C MET A 1 23.33 20.81 14.35
N ASP A 2 23.79 21.79 15.11
CA ASP A 2 24.95 22.57 14.71
C ASP A 2 26.13 22.07 15.55
N VAL A 3 27.27 21.86 14.89
CA VAL A 3 28.48 21.43 15.58
C VAL A 3 29.01 22.62 16.37
N LEU A 4 29.06 22.47 17.70
CA LEU A 4 29.42 23.55 18.62
C LEU A 4 30.91 23.93 18.57
N ILE A 5 31.78 22.95 18.27
CA ILE A 5 33.22 23.17 18.09
C ILE A 5 33.48 23.41 16.61
N THR A 6 33.65 24.68 16.24
CA THR A 6 33.93 25.12 14.85
C THR A 6 35.39 25.51 14.63
N ASP A 7 36.11 25.78 15.72
CA ASP A 7 37.53 26.10 15.74
C ASP A 7 38.33 24.82 15.97
N GLU A 8 39.27 24.51 15.06
CA GLU A 8 40.06 23.28 15.10
C GLU A 8 40.95 23.19 16.34
N ALA A 9 41.46 24.34 16.79
CA ALA A 9 42.35 24.43 17.96
C ALA A 9 41.63 24.07 19.27
N LYS A 10 40.29 24.01 19.25
CA LYS A 10 39.46 23.64 20.40
C LYS A 10 39.12 22.15 20.45
N ILE A 11 39.62 21.34 19.50
CA ILE A 11 39.47 19.89 19.56
C ILE A 11 40.46 19.34 20.59
N ALA A 12 39.94 18.88 21.73
CA ALA A 12 40.76 18.33 22.81
C ALA A 12 41.30 16.93 22.46
N MET A 13 42.46 16.86 21.79
CA MET A 13 43.09 15.59 21.41
C MET A 13 44.02 15.02 22.51
N ALA A 14 44.67 15.89 23.28
CA ALA A 14 45.57 15.53 24.37
C ALA A 14 44.79 15.13 25.63
N SER A 15 45.39 14.32 26.52
CA SER A 15 44.77 13.96 27.79
C SER A 15 45.15 14.90 28.94
N GLU A 16 46.23 15.66 28.83
CA GLU A 16 46.72 16.62 29.83
C GLU A 16 47.16 17.92 29.14
N GLU A 17 47.13 19.04 29.86
CA GLU A 17 47.43 20.39 29.34
C GLU A 17 48.88 20.56 28.85
N ASP A 18 49.84 19.86 29.48
CA ASP A 18 51.28 19.93 29.17
C ASP A 18 51.84 18.65 28.51
N ALA A 19 50.99 17.84 27.86
CA ALA A 19 51.40 16.54 27.33
C ALA A 19 52.31 16.59 26.08
N GLY A 20 52.65 17.79 25.61
CA GLY A 20 53.41 18.04 24.37
C GLY A 20 52.55 17.96 23.11
N ASP A 21 53.04 18.56 22.02
CA ASP A 21 52.31 18.81 20.76
C ASP A 21 51.77 17.55 20.04
N SER A 22 52.11 16.35 20.50
CA SER A 22 51.77 15.08 19.85
C SER A 22 50.82 14.18 20.66
N ASP A 23 50.36 14.60 21.84
CA ASP A 23 49.43 13.76 22.62
C ASP A 23 48.05 13.68 21.95
N ASN A 24 47.65 12.45 21.61
CA ASN A 24 46.38 12.13 20.96
C ASN A 24 45.54 11.11 21.77
N ARG A 25 45.87 10.88 23.05
CA ARG A 25 45.21 9.86 23.87
C ARG A 25 43.72 10.10 24.07
N ASN A 26 43.28 11.37 24.20
CA ASN A 26 41.85 11.67 24.27
C ASN A 26 41.17 11.47 22.91
N GLY A 27 41.87 11.74 21.81
CA GLY A 27 41.43 11.38 20.46
C GLY A 27 41.23 9.87 20.28
N GLN A 28 42.14 9.05 20.80
CA GLN A 28 41.97 7.59 20.83
C GLN A 28 40.76 7.17 21.68
N ALA A 29 40.58 7.78 22.85
CA ALA A 29 39.41 7.51 23.69
C ALA A 29 38.08 7.88 23.00
N LEU A 30 38.06 8.98 22.24
CA LEU A 30 36.94 9.37 21.37
C LEU A 30 36.68 8.35 20.26
N LEU A 31 37.72 7.83 19.61
CA LEU A 31 37.61 6.79 18.60
C LEU A 31 37.09 5.47 19.21
N ASP A 32 37.55 5.11 20.41
CA ASP A 32 37.13 3.90 21.11
C ASP A 32 35.64 3.90 21.47
N LEU A 33 34.99 5.07 21.59
CA LEU A 33 33.53 5.16 21.75
C LEU A 33 32.77 4.52 20.58
N GLN A 34 33.36 4.49 19.38
CA GLN A 34 32.75 3.90 18.19
C GLN A 34 32.56 2.39 18.33
N SER A 35 33.54 1.70 18.90
CA SER A 35 33.56 0.25 19.06
C SER A 35 33.12 -0.22 20.45
N ASN A 36 33.08 0.70 21.43
CA ASN A 36 32.63 0.39 22.78
C ASN A 36 31.17 -0.07 22.79
N SER A 37 30.95 -1.32 23.17
CA SER A 37 29.66 -1.99 23.17
C SER A 37 28.69 -1.47 24.23
N LYS A 38 29.07 -0.47 25.03
CA LYS A 38 28.21 0.12 26.07
C LYS A 38 27.80 1.56 25.79
N THR A 39 28.23 2.16 24.67
CA THR A 39 28.02 3.59 24.40
C THR A 39 26.55 3.96 24.23
N VAL A 40 25.77 3.13 23.55
CA VAL A 40 24.34 3.36 23.31
C VAL A 40 23.52 2.56 24.31
N GLY A 41 22.83 3.28 25.21
CA GLY A 41 21.92 2.67 26.19
C GLY A 41 22.56 1.66 27.14
N GLY A 42 23.90 1.66 27.27
CA GLY A 42 24.65 0.72 28.11
C GLY A 42 24.88 -0.66 27.49
N ALA A 43 24.45 -0.91 26.24
CA ALA A 43 24.38 -2.28 25.69
C ALA A 43 24.73 -2.43 24.20
N LYS A 44 24.92 -1.34 23.45
CA LYS A 44 25.34 -1.40 22.03
C LYS A 44 26.41 -0.37 21.71
N SER A 45 27.26 -0.67 20.72
CA SER A 45 28.08 0.36 20.08
C SER A 45 27.23 1.25 19.17
N PHE A 46 27.78 2.38 18.71
CA PHE A 46 27.08 3.22 17.73
C PHE A 46 26.78 2.47 16.43
N ASN A 47 27.71 1.63 15.98
CA ASN A 47 27.52 0.82 14.78
C ASN A 47 26.41 -0.21 14.98
N ASP A 48 26.44 -0.95 16.09
CA ASP A 48 25.45 -2.00 16.37
C ASP A 48 24.04 -1.43 16.54
N ALA A 49 23.91 -0.29 17.23
CA ALA A 49 22.63 0.37 17.43
C ALA A 49 22.04 0.82 16.09
N TYR A 50 22.85 1.44 15.23
CA TYR A 50 22.41 1.88 13.91
C TYR A 50 22.10 0.70 12.99
N ALA A 51 22.96 -0.31 12.94
CA ALA A 51 22.76 -1.52 12.13
C ALA A 51 21.49 -2.27 12.55
N SER A 52 21.24 -2.38 13.86
CA SER A 52 20.01 -2.96 14.42
C SER A 52 18.78 -2.18 13.97
N LEU A 53 18.81 -0.84 14.07
CA LEU A 53 17.69 0.00 13.64
C LEU A 53 17.39 -0.17 12.15
N VAL A 54 18.42 -0.12 11.31
CA VAL A 54 18.27 -0.29 9.86
C VAL A 54 17.73 -1.69 9.53
N SER A 55 18.24 -2.73 10.21
CA SER A 55 17.77 -4.10 10.05
C SER A 55 16.29 -4.24 10.47
N ASP A 56 15.91 -3.67 11.61
CA ASP A 56 14.54 -3.72 12.12
C ASP A 56 13.56 -3.03 11.16
N ILE A 57 13.92 -1.85 10.65
CA ILE A 57 13.13 -1.14 9.63
C ILE A 57 13.06 -1.94 8.34
N GLY A 58 14.17 -2.51 7.88
CA GLY A 58 14.23 -3.32 6.67
C GLY A 58 13.33 -4.56 6.76
N ASN A 59 13.44 -5.31 7.85
CA ASN A 59 12.63 -6.49 8.12
C ASN A 59 11.15 -6.13 8.21
N LYS A 60 10.80 -5.10 8.99
CA LYS A 60 9.41 -4.67 9.15
C LYS A 60 8.81 -4.21 7.81
N THR A 61 9.58 -3.50 7.00
CA THR A 61 9.16 -3.06 5.66
C THR A 61 8.92 -4.26 4.73
N ALA A 62 9.83 -5.24 4.73
CA ALA A 62 9.67 -6.44 3.93
C ALA A 62 8.42 -7.25 4.33
N THR A 63 8.19 -7.43 5.64
CA THR A 63 6.98 -8.07 6.15
C THR A 63 5.71 -7.33 5.72
N LEU A 64 5.67 -6.01 5.91
CA LEU A 64 4.50 -5.20 5.55
C LEU A 64 4.23 -5.22 4.04
N LYS A 65 5.27 -5.22 3.20
CA LYS A 65 5.14 -5.34 1.75
C LYS A 65 4.48 -6.66 1.36
N THR A 66 4.94 -7.78 1.94
CA THR A 66 4.33 -9.10 1.70
C THR A 66 2.88 -9.14 2.17
N SER A 67 2.59 -8.66 3.38
CA SER A 67 1.22 -8.61 3.90
C SER A 67 0.30 -7.75 3.03
N SER A 68 0.77 -6.60 2.55
CA SER A 68 0.01 -5.73 1.66
C SER A 68 -0.31 -6.42 0.33
N THR A 69 0.65 -7.10 -0.28
CA THR A 69 0.44 -7.85 -1.53
C THR A 69 -0.56 -8.98 -1.32
N THR A 70 -0.41 -9.76 -0.24
CA THR A 70 -1.34 -10.84 0.09
C THR A 70 -2.76 -10.31 0.30
N GLN A 71 -2.92 -9.21 1.05
CA GLN A 71 -4.23 -8.61 1.26
C GLN A 71 -4.84 -8.10 -0.05
N GLY A 72 -4.05 -7.50 -0.93
CA GLY A 72 -4.50 -7.09 -2.27
C GLY A 72 -4.99 -8.26 -3.13
N ASN A 73 -4.29 -9.40 -3.06
CA ASN A 73 -4.70 -10.62 -3.73
C ASN A 73 -6.01 -11.18 -3.16
N VAL A 74 -6.17 -11.17 -1.83
CA VAL A 74 -7.41 -11.60 -1.16
C VAL A 74 -8.58 -10.72 -1.57
N VAL A 75 -8.42 -9.40 -1.59
CA VAL A 75 -9.47 -8.46 -2.04
C VAL A 75 -9.87 -8.74 -3.48
N THR A 76 -8.89 -8.90 -4.37
CA THR A 76 -9.15 -9.24 -5.79
C THR A 76 -9.93 -10.55 -5.90
N GLN A 77 -9.51 -11.59 -5.17
CA GLN A 77 -10.15 -12.90 -5.23
C GLN A 77 -11.58 -12.88 -4.69
N LEU A 78 -11.81 -12.18 -3.57
CA LEU A 78 -13.15 -12.01 -3.01
C LEU A 78 -14.05 -11.17 -3.93
N SER A 79 -13.52 -10.12 -4.56
CA SER A 79 -14.27 -9.33 -5.54
C SER A 79 -14.69 -10.15 -6.75
N ASN A 80 -13.80 -10.99 -7.27
CA ASN A 80 -14.11 -11.90 -8.37
C ASN A 80 -15.16 -12.96 -7.96
N GLN A 81 -15.07 -13.51 -6.75
CA GLN A 81 -16.08 -14.44 -6.23
C GLN A 81 -17.45 -13.76 -6.07
N GLN A 82 -17.47 -12.52 -5.56
CA GLN A 82 -18.67 -11.72 -5.45
C GLN A 82 -19.30 -11.45 -6.83
N GLN A 83 -18.50 -11.07 -7.83
CA GLN A 83 -18.96 -10.85 -9.20
C GLN A 83 -19.43 -12.15 -9.88
N SER A 84 -18.88 -13.31 -9.53
CA SER A 84 -19.35 -14.60 -10.05
C SER A 84 -20.77 -14.96 -9.55
N ILE A 85 -21.10 -14.59 -8.31
CA ILE A 85 -22.41 -14.92 -7.70
C ILE A 85 -23.44 -13.82 -7.96
N SER A 86 -23.03 -12.55 -7.89
CA SER A 86 -23.91 -11.39 -7.90
C SER A 86 -23.59 -10.40 -9.00
N GLY A 87 -22.65 -10.72 -9.88
CA GLY A 87 -22.38 -9.92 -11.06
C GLY A 87 -23.44 -10.15 -12.13
N VAL A 88 -23.80 -9.06 -12.79
CA VAL A 88 -24.66 -9.08 -13.98
C VAL A 88 -23.76 -9.10 -15.21
N ASN A 89 -24.03 -10.02 -16.12
CA ASN A 89 -23.40 -10.00 -17.43
C ASN A 89 -24.20 -9.05 -18.33
N LEU A 90 -23.63 -7.88 -18.63
CA LEU A 90 -24.30 -6.85 -19.44
C LEU A 90 -24.69 -7.35 -20.83
N ASP A 91 -23.98 -8.31 -21.40
CA ASP A 91 -24.34 -8.89 -22.71
C ASP A 91 -25.56 -9.81 -22.60
N GLU A 92 -25.68 -10.57 -21.51
CA GLU A 92 -26.85 -11.40 -21.23
C GLU A 92 -28.08 -10.55 -20.89
N GLU A 93 -27.89 -9.51 -20.07
CA GLU A 93 -28.93 -8.50 -19.79
C GLU A 93 -29.37 -7.78 -21.07
N TYR A 94 -28.44 -7.44 -21.98
CA TYR A 94 -28.77 -6.83 -23.27
C TYR A 94 -29.54 -7.79 -24.19
N GLY A 95 -29.15 -9.07 -24.22
CA GLY A 95 -29.87 -10.11 -24.95
C GLY A 95 -31.30 -10.29 -24.42
N ASN A 96 -31.46 -10.34 -23.10
CA ASN A 96 -32.77 -10.40 -22.44
C ASN A 96 -33.60 -9.15 -22.72
N LEU A 97 -32.99 -7.96 -22.67
CA LEU A 97 -33.64 -6.70 -23.00
C LEU A 97 -34.12 -6.67 -24.45
N GLN A 98 -33.31 -7.10 -25.41
CA GLN A 98 -33.69 -7.20 -26.83
C GLN A 98 -34.87 -8.17 -27.02
N ARG A 99 -34.85 -9.30 -26.32
CA ARG A 99 -35.94 -10.28 -26.34
C ARG A 99 -37.23 -9.72 -25.74
N PHE A 100 -37.16 -9.01 -24.62
CA PHE A 100 -38.32 -8.33 -24.04
C PHE A 100 -38.87 -7.23 -24.96
N GLN A 101 -38.02 -6.48 -25.66
CA GLN A 101 -38.45 -5.51 -26.68
C GLN A 101 -39.17 -6.20 -27.85
N GLN A 102 -38.66 -7.32 -28.35
CA GLN A 102 -39.34 -8.10 -29.39
C GLN A 102 -40.70 -8.64 -28.94
N TYR A 103 -40.79 -9.17 -27.72
CA TYR A 103 -42.08 -9.62 -27.17
C TYR A 103 -43.07 -8.46 -27.00
N TYR A 104 -42.60 -7.28 -26.58
CA TYR A 104 -43.43 -6.09 -26.49
C TYR A 104 -44.02 -5.70 -27.85
N LEU A 105 -43.18 -5.65 -28.89
CA LEU A 105 -43.63 -5.36 -30.26
C LEU A 105 -44.60 -6.41 -30.80
N ALA A 106 -44.31 -7.70 -30.57
CA ALA A 106 -45.21 -8.79 -30.98
C ALA A 106 -46.57 -8.70 -30.28
N ASN A 107 -46.60 -8.43 -28.97
CA ASN A 107 -47.84 -8.24 -28.23
C ASN A 107 -48.61 -7.00 -28.69
N ALA A 108 -47.92 -5.91 -29.02
CA ALA A 108 -48.54 -4.72 -29.60
C ALA A 108 -49.23 -5.04 -30.93
N GLN A 109 -48.60 -5.87 -31.78
CA GLN A 109 -49.18 -6.27 -33.06
C GLN A 109 -50.38 -7.23 -32.90
N VAL A 110 -50.34 -8.13 -31.90
CA VAL A 110 -51.50 -8.95 -31.52
C VAL A 110 -52.67 -8.08 -31.05
N LEU A 111 -52.42 -7.08 -30.18
CA LEU A 111 -53.45 -6.13 -29.75
C LEU A 111 -54.02 -5.33 -30.92
N GLN A 112 -53.17 -4.91 -31.85
CA GLN A 112 -53.60 -4.20 -33.06
C GLN A 112 -54.52 -5.07 -33.93
N THR A 113 -54.19 -6.36 -34.04
CA THR A 113 -55.00 -7.34 -34.77
C THR A 113 -56.31 -7.63 -34.05
N ALA A 114 -56.28 -7.75 -32.72
CA ALA A 114 -57.47 -7.94 -31.90
C ALA A 114 -58.44 -6.75 -32.00
N ASN A 115 -57.92 -5.51 -31.98
CA ASN A 115 -58.70 -4.30 -32.21
C ASN A 115 -59.33 -4.31 -33.62
N ALA A 116 -58.58 -4.67 -34.66
CA ALA A 116 -59.11 -4.77 -36.01
C ALA A 116 -60.25 -5.80 -36.14
N ILE A 117 -60.15 -6.94 -35.44
CA ILE A 117 -61.23 -7.94 -35.38
C ILE A 117 -62.44 -7.38 -34.63
N PHE A 118 -62.21 -6.68 -33.51
CA PHE A 118 -63.28 -6.07 -32.71
C PHE A 118 -64.05 -5.02 -33.53
N ASP A 119 -63.33 -4.15 -34.24
CA ASP A 119 -63.91 -3.12 -35.11
C ASP A 119 -64.68 -3.73 -36.27
N ALA A 120 -64.17 -4.82 -36.87
CA ALA A 120 -64.87 -5.54 -37.93
C ALA A 120 -66.18 -6.18 -37.42
N LEU A 121 -66.18 -6.80 -36.23
CA LEU A 121 -67.38 -7.39 -35.63
C LEU A 121 -68.44 -6.34 -35.25
N ILE A 122 -68.02 -5.17 -34.76
CA ILE A 122 -68.94 -4.09 -34.40
C ILE A 122 -69.52 -3.39 -35.63
N ASN A 123 -68.73 -3.21 -36.71
CA ASN A 123 -69.21 -2.59 -37.96
C ASN A 123 -70.13 -3.48 -38.82
N ILE A 124 -70.30 -4.78 -38.49
CA ILE A 124 -71.23 -5.68 -39.18
C ILE A 124 -72.70 -5.48 -38.71
N ARG A 125 -72.99 -4.51 -37.84
CA ARG A 125 -74.36 -4.17 -37.40
C ARG A 125 -74.90 -2.93 -38.08
#